data_AF-A0A0E4B0C4-F1
#
_entry.id   AF-A0A0E4B0C4-F1
#
_cell.length_a   1.000
_cell.length_b   1.000
_cell.length_c   1.000
_cell.angle_alpha   90.00
_cell.angle_beta   90.00
_cell.angle_gamma   90.00
#
_symmetry.space_group_name_H-M   'P 1'
#
loop_
_entity.id
_entity.type
_entity.pdbx_description
1 polymer ?
#
loop_
_entity_poly.entity_id
_entity_poly.type
_entity_poly.pdbx_seq_one_letter_code
_entity_poly.pdbx_strand_id
1 'polypeptide(L)'
;MNLYNTDMKRELDHLAKFMHMAVDHAKKIGFKGVFLFEPKPKEPIKHQYDFDAAACCNFLRCYGLWDHVMLNIETNHATLAGHTMMHELAYASIQGKLGSIDANTGDLLL
;
A
#
# COMPACT_ATOMS: atom_id res chain seq x y z
N MET A 1 -3.12 -17.53 9.60
CA MET A 1 -1.88 -16.87 10.07
C MET A 1 -2.22 -15.97 11.24
N ASN A 2 -1.40 -15.91 12.29
CA ASN A 2 -1.63 -15.03 13.45
C ASN A 2 -0.29 -14.49 13.96
N LEU A 3 -0.31 -13.47 14.82
CA LEU A 3 0.94 -12.82 15.23
C LEU A 3 1.90 -13.76 15.99
N TYR A 4 1.39 -14.79 16.67
CA TYR A 4 2.23 -15.76 17.40
C TYR A 4 3.12 -16.61 16.47
N ASN A 5 2.81 -16.66 15.17
CA ASN A 5 3.60 -17.39 14.18
C ASN A 5 4.12 -16.50 13.04
N THR A 6 4.21 -15.19 13.27
CA THR A 6 4.65 -14.20 12.27
C THR A 6 5.84 -13.41 12.79
N ASP A 7 6.94 -13.40 12.03
CA ASP A 7 8.05 -12.45 12.20
C ASP A 7 7.81 -11.26 11.26
N MET A 8 7.09 -10.26 11.76
CA MET A 8 6.68 -9.10 10.96
C MET A 8 7.88 -8.35 10.36
N LYS A 9 8.98 -8.21 11.12
CA LYS A 9 10.14 -7.47 10.64
C LYS A 9 10.75 -8.19 9.44
N ARG A 10 10.89 -9.51 9.53
CA ARG A 10 11.43 -10.32 8.43
C ARG A 10 10.51 -10.31 7.22
N GLU A 11 9.20 -10.39 7.39
CA GLU A 11 8.25 -10.33 6.28
C GLU A 11 8.25 -8.97 5.58
N LEU A 12 8.27 -7.87 6.32
CA LEU A 12 8.40 -6.52 5.76
C LEU A 12 9.73 -6.33 5.02
N ASP A 13 10.83 -6.86 5.56
CA ASP A 13 12.15 -6.83 4.90
C ASP A 13 12.15 -7.63 3.59
N HIS A 14 11.46 -8.78 3.57
CA HIS A 14 11.30 -9.56 2.35
C HIS A 14 10.43 -8.85 1.31
N LEU A 15 9.33 -8.20 1.72
CA LEU A 15 8.49 -7.41 0.83
C LEU A 15 9.30 -6.26 0.20
N ALA A 16 10.10 -5.55 1.01
CA ALA A 16 10.94 -4.47 0.53
C ALA A 16 11.99 -4.97 -0.47
N LYS A 17 12.66 -6.09 -0.17
CA LYS A 17 13.62 -6.73 -1.07
C LYS A 17 12.97 -7.13 -2.40
N PHE A 18 11.76 -7.70 -2.36
CA PHE A 18 11.01 -8.04 -3.56
C PHE A 18 10.71 -6.81 -4.41
N MET A 19 10.27 -5.71 -3.78
CA MET A 19 9.98 -4.48 -4.51
C MET A 19 11.22 -3.85 -5.15
N HIS A 20 12.36 -3.83 -4.48
CA HIS A 20 13.61 -3.38 -5.08
C HIS A 20 14.00 -4.23 -6.31
N MET A 21 13.86 -5.56 -6.21
CA MET A 21 14.06 -6.45 -7.37
C MET A 21 13.11 -6.14 -8.53
N ALA A 22 11.83 -5.86 -8.24
CA ALA A 22 10.85 -5.50 -9.25
C ALA A 22 11.18 -4.17 -9.93
N VAL A 23 11.57 -3.15 -9.15
CA VAL A 23 12.02 -1.85 -9.65
C VAL A 23 13.26 -1.99 -10.54
N ASP A 24 14.26 -2.76 -10.12
CA ASP A 24 15.47 -3.00 -10.89
C ASP A 24 15.18 -3.72 -12.22
N HIS A 25 14.27 -4.71 -12.19
CA HIS A 25 13.84 -5.40 -13.39
C HIS A 25 13.09 -4.46 -14.35
N ALA A 26 12.16 -3.65 -13.84
CA ALA A 26 11.45 -2.66 -14.64
C ALA A 26 12.41 -1.67 -15.32
N LYS A 27 13.43 -1.19 -14.61
CA LYS A 27 14.50 -0.36 -15.19
C LYS A 27 15.24 -1.10 -16.31
N LYS A 28 15.60 -2.37 -16.09
CA LYS A 28 16.32 -3.21 -17.07
C LYS A 28 15.55 -3.39 -18.38
N ILE A 29 14.22 -3.55 -18.32
CA ILE A 29 13.38 -3.72 -19.51
C ILE A 29 12.89 -2.39 -20.11
N GLY A 30 13.25 -1.26 -19.50
CA GLY A 30 12.86 0.06 -19.96
C GLY A 30 11.41 0.44 -19.67
N PHE A 31 10.75 -0.22 -18.72
CA PHE A 31 9.40 0.15 -18.28
C PHE A 31 9.40 1.57 -17.69
N LYS A 32 8.46 2.40 -18.12
CA LYS A 32 8.34 3.82 -17.74
C LYS A 32 7.08 4.14 -16.93
N GLY A 33 6.24 3.14 -16.67
CA GLY A 33 5.05 3.32 -15.85
C GLY A 33 5.37 3.47 -14.36
N VAL A 34 4.32 3.71 -13.58
CA VAL A 34 4.40 3.92 -12.13
C VAL A 34 4.04 2.62 -11.43
N PHE A 35 4.81 2.23 -10.41
CA PHE A 35 4.39 1.16 -9.50
C PHE A 35 3.37 1.69 -8.51
N LEU A 36 2.35 0.89 -8.24
CA LEU A 36 1.28 1.24 -7.31
C LEU A 36 1.23 0.21 -6.18
N PHE A 37 1.18 0.72 -4.95
CA PHE A 37 0.70 -0.02 -3.79
C PHE A 37 -0.77 0.33 -3.57
N GLU A 38 -1.60 -0.67 -3.32
CA GLU A 38 -3.02 -0.50 -3.07
C GLU A 38 -3.31 -0.81 -1.61
N PRO A 39 -3.51 0.19 -0.74
CA PRO A 39 -3.71 -0.08 0.67
C PRO A 39 -4.98 -0.89 0.91
N LYS A 40 -4.88 -1.90 1.77
CA LYS A 40 -5.98 -2.70 2.29
C LYS A 40 -5.68 -3.14 3.72
N PRO A 41 -6.62 -2.97 4.67
CA PRO A 41 -6.35 -3.24 6.08
C PRO A 41 -6.38 -4.73 6.45
N LYS A 42 -7.22 -5.51 5.76
CA LYS A 42 -7.56 -6.91 6.07
C LYS A 42 -8.37 -7.52 4.91
N GLU A 43 -8.59 -8.84 5.02
CA GLU A 43 -9.35 -9.71 4.10
C GLU A 43 -8.57 -10.15 2.84
N PRO A 44 -8.21 -11.44 2.70
CA PRO A 44 -8.58 -12.59 3.56
C PRO A 44 -7.72 -12.70 4.83
N ILE A 45 -6.69 -11.87 4.96
CA ILE A 45 -5.75 -11.89 6.08
C ILE A 45 -6.26 -11.04 7.24
N LYS A 46 -5.93 -11.40 8.49
CA LYS A 46 -6.40 -10.68 9.68
C LYS A 46 -5.87 -9.24 9.76
N HIS A 47 -4.64 -9.02 9.31
CA HIS A 47 -3.98 -7.72 9.19
C HIS A 47 -3.09 -7.77 7.95
N GLN A 48 -3.29 -6.85 7.03
CA GLN A 48 -2.42 -6.60 5.89
C GLN A 48 -1.46 -5.45 6.22
N TYR A 49 -0.21 -5.56 5.80
CA TYR A 49 0.86 -4.63 6.18
C TYR A 49 0.70 -3.25 5.53
N ASP A 50 0.20 -3.25 4.30
CA ASP A 50 -0.23 -2.10 3.51
C ASP A 50 -1.61 -1.60 3.98
N PHE A 51 -1.75 -1.33 5.28
CA PHE A 51 -3.03 -1.18 5.95
C PHE A 51 -3.89 0.01 5.45
N ASP A 52 -3.26 1.17 5.33
CA ASP A 52 -3.84 2.43 4.85
C ASP A 52 -2.73 3.27 4.16
N ALA A 53 -3.09 4.43 3.62
CA ALA A 53 -2.16 5.31 2.93
C ALA A 53 -0.99 5.74 3.84
N ALA A 54 -1.21 5.92 5.15
CA ALA A 54 -0.17 6.32 6.08
C ALA A 54 0.84 5.20 6.36
N ALA A 55 0.36 3.97 6.57
CA ALA A 55 1.20 2.79 6.73
C ALA A 55 2.05 2.52 5.49
N CYS A 56 1.44 2.60 4.30
CA CYS A 56 2.15 2.49 3.03
C CYS A 56 3.22 3.57 2.89
N CYS A 57 2.88 4.84 3.14
CA CYS A 57 3.86 5.92 3.09
C CYS A 57 5.04 5.71 4.05
N ASN A 58 4.78 5.19 5.25
CA ASN A 58 5.84 4.86 6.21
C ASN A 58 6.74 3.74 5.69
N PHE A 59 6.17 2.65 5.16
CA PHE A 59 6.92 1.56 4.54
C PHE A 59 7.83 2.08 3.42
N LEU A 60 7.30 2.90 2.51
CA LEU A 60 8.07 3.45 1.39
C LEU A 60 9.26 4.30 1.86
N ARG A 61 9.10 5.09 2.94
CA ARG A 61 10.20 5.85 3.54
C ARG A 61 11.24 4.96 4.18
N CYS A 62 10.81 4.02 5.03
CA CYS A 62 11.70 3.13 5.77
C CYS A 62 12.59 2.29 4.84
N TYR A 63 12.08 1.92 3.68
CA TYR A 63 12.77 1.02 2.74
C TYR A 63 13.34 1.71 1.50
N GLY A 64 13.34 3.04 1.44
CA GLY A 64 13.92 3.78 0.31
C GLY A 64 13.19 3.53 -1.02
N LEU A 65 11.88 3.32 -0.98
CA LEU A 65 11.01 3.11 -2.15
C LEU A 65 10.15 4.33 -2.48
N TRP A 66 10.34 5.44 -1.75
CA TRP A 66 9.56 6.67 -1.90
C TRP A 66 9.48 7.13 -3.36
N ASP A 67 10.60 7.19 -4.07
CA ASP A 67 10.64 7.71 -5.45
C ASP A 67 10.27 6.68 -6.53
N HIS A 68 9.80 5.50 -6.13
CA HIS A 68 9.53 4.38 -7.04
C HIS A 68 8.07 3.93 -7.05
N VAL A 69 7.35 4.14 -5.95
CA VAL A 69 5.99 3.62 -5.75
C VAL A 69 5.05 4.77 -5.35
N MET A 70 3.88 4.80 -5.97
CA MET A 70 2.74 5.64 -5.59
C MET A 70 1.60 4.78 -5.05
N LEU A 71 0.49 5.40 -4.64
CA LEU A 71 -0.66 4.71 -4.07
C LEU A 71 -1.84 4.64 -5.05
N ASN A 72 -2.48 3.48 -5.12
CA ASN A 72 -3.80 3.27 -5.70
C ASN A 72 -4.82 3.24 -4.56
N ILE A 73 -5.73 4.22 -4.47
CA ILE A 73 -6.67 4.30 -3.35
C ILE A 73 -8.01 3.69 -3.75
N GLU A 74 -8.48 2.70 -2.99
CA GLU A 74 -9.79 2.08 -3.17
C GLU A 74 -10.77 2.51 -2.07
N THR A 75 -11.98 2.91 -2.44
CA THR A 75 -13.01 3.39 -1.49
C THR A 75 -13.36 2.34 -0.43
N ASN A 76 -13.63 1.08 -0.81
CA ASN A 76 -14.02 0.04 0.13
C ASN A 76 -12.88 -0.27 1.12
N HIS A 77 -11.63 -0.31 0.65
CA HIS A 77 -10.47 -0.51 1.51
C HIS A 77 -10.26 0.63 2.50
N ALA A 78 -10.46 1.89 2.07
CA ALA A 78 -10.45 3.05 2.96
C ALA A 78 -11.47 2.90 4.10
N THR A 79 -12.72 2.56 3.77
CA THR A 79 -13.76 2.34 4.78
C THR A 79 -13.48 1.16 5.69
N LEU A 80 -12.94 0.06 5.14
CA LEU A 80 -12.58 -1.13 5.91
C LEU A 80 -11.46 -0.85 6.93
N ALA A 81 -10.65 0.19 6.68
CA ALA A 81 -9.54 0.63 7.53
C ALA A 81 -10.01 1.60 8.63
N GLY A 82 -11.29 1.99 8.61
CA GLY A 82 -11.87 2.97 9.53
C GLY A 82 -11.75 4.42 9.05
N HIS A 83 -11.39 4.65 7.80
CA HIS A 83 -11.20 5.98 7.21
C HIS A 83 -12.29 6.29 6.18
N THR A 84 -12.46 7.57 5.86
CA THR A 84 -13.24 7.95 4.67
C THR A 84 -12.34 7.90 3.43
N MET A 85 -12.91 7.65 2.25
CA MET A 85 -12.16 7.76 0.98
C MET A 85 -11.50 9.14 0.84
N MET A 86 -12.20 10.20 1.25
CA MET A 86 -11.68 11.56 1.20
C MET A 86 -10.46 11.76 2.11
N HIS A 87 -10.42 11.10 3.26
CA HIS A 87 -9.25 11.12 4.14
C HIS A 87 -8.03 10.52 3.42
N GLU A 88 -8.19 9.31 2.86
CA GLU A 88 -7.09 8.60 2.18
C GLU A 88 -6.60 9.36 0.94
N LEU A 89 -7.51 9.92 0.14
CA LEU A 89 -7.17 10.76 -1.01
C LEU A 89 -6.43 12.04 -0.58
N ALA A 90 -6.92 12.74 0.43
CA ALA A 90 -6.30 13.97 0.92
C ALA A 90 -4.91 13.68 1.48
N TYR A 91 -4.76 12.61 2.28
CA TYR A 91 -3.48 12.20 2.83
C TYR A 91 -2.49 11.81 1.72
N ALA A 92 -2.87 10.93 0.79
CA ALA A 92 -2.00 10.54 -0.31
C ALA A 92 -1.60 11.75 -1.19
N SER A 93 -2.52 12.69 -1.41
CA SER A 93 -2.26 13.91 -2.18
C SER A 93 -1.25 14.84 -1.50
N ILE A 94 -1.41 15.16 -0.20
CA ILE A 94 -0.46 16.03 0.52
C ILE A 94 0.93 15.40 0.65
N GLN A 95 1.03 14.07 0.60
CA GLN A 95 2.29 13.34 0.59
C GLN A 95 2.94 13.29 -0.81
N GLY A 96 2.24 13.73 -1.87
CA GLY A 96 2.69 13.59 -3.25
C GLY A 96 2.74 12.13 -3.71
N LYS A 97 1.85 11.27 -3.18
CA LYS A 97 1.80 9.84 -3.44
C LYS A 97 0.48 9.34 -4.00
N LEU A 98 -0.48 10.21 -4.29
CA LEU A 98 -1.69 9.81 -5.01
C LEU A 98 -1.33 9.48 -6.47
N GLY A 99 -1.40 8.19 -6.83
CA GLY A 99 -1.08 7.69 -8.17
C GLY A 99 -2.31 7.35 -8.99
N SER A 100 -3.25 6.59 -8.40
CA SER A 100 -4.50 6.16 -9.05
C SER A 100 -5.61 5.95 -8.01
N ILE A 101 -6.80 5.63 -8.48
CA ILE A 101 -7.95 5.24 -7.66
C ILE A 101 -8.64 4.01 -8.23
N ASP A 102 -9.24 3.22 -7.34
CA ASP A 102 -10.26 2.23 -7.69
C ASP A 102 -11.63 2.68 -7.15
N ALA A 103 -12.52 2.99 -8.09
CA ALA A 103 -13.83 3.53 -7.79
C ALA A 103 -14.84 2.42 -7.50
N ASN A 104 -15.10 2.17 -6.23
CA ASN A 104 -16.17 1.29 -5.75
C ASN A 104 -16.79 1.82 -4.44
N THR A 105 -17.58 1.01 -3.75
CA THR A 105 -18.05 1.29 -2.39
C THR A 105 -18.20 -0.02 -1.63
N GLY A 106 -17.95 0.03 -0.33
CA GLY A 106 -18.29 -1.03 0.61
C GLY A 106 -19.72 -0.95 1.11
N ASP A 107 -20.06 -1.87 2.00
CA ASP A 107 -21.23 -1.80 2.88
C ASP A 107 -20.71 -1.65 4.33
N LEU A 108 -21.04 -0.54 4.97
CA LEU A 108 -20.61 -0.25 6.35
C LEU A 108 -21.39 -1.04 7.41
N LEU A 109 -22.45 -1.73 7.00
CA LEU A 109 -23.34 -2.51 7.88
C LEU A 109 -23.05 -4.02 7.84
N LEU A 110 -22.08 -4.45 7.02
CA LEU A 110 -21.57 -5.83 6.94
C LEU A 110 -20.18 -5.94 7.56
#